data_AF-A0A7C5G8C4-F1
#
_entry.id   AF-A0A7C5G8C4-F1
#
_cell.length_a   1.000
_cell.length_b   1.000
_cell.length_c   1.000
_cell.angle_alpha   90.00
_cell.angle_beta   90.00
_cell.angle_gamma   90.00
#
_symmetry.space_group_name_H-M   'P 1'
#
loop_
_entity.id
_entity.type
_entity.pdbx_description
1 polymer ?
#
loop_
_entity_poly.entity_id
_entity_poly.type
_entity_poly.pdbx_seq_one_letter_code
_entity_poly.pdbx_strand_id
1 'polypeptide(L)' 'MKASELRQMSDEQLAQVLKETRESLFRLRVQAQTERLDAPSEIRKHRRLIARILTIQNERKRQQEQLSAQNK' A
#
# COMPACT_ATOMS: atom_id res chain seq x y z
N MET A 1 6.71 -6.46 4.98
CA MET A 1 5.45 -7.07 4.50
C MET A 1 5.63 -7.79 3.19
N LYS A 2 5.29 -9.09 3.21
CA LYS A 2 5.17 -9.92 2.01
C LYS A 2 3.80 -9.70 1.37
N ALA A 3 3.70 -9.96 0.06
CA ALA A 3 2.44 -9.78 -0.66
C ALA A 3 1.35 -10.77 -0.19
N SER A 4 1.74 -11.93 0.36
CA SER A 4 0.83 -12.92 0.91
C SER A 4 0.06 -12.40 2.13
N GLU A 5 0.75 -11.71 3.04
CA GLU A 5 0.15 -11.10 4.24
C GLU A 5 -0.92 -10.07 3.87
N LEU A 6 -0.61 -9.20 2.89
CA LEU A 6 -1.54 -8.18 2.41
C LEU A 6 -2.81 -8.77 1.79
N ARG A 7 -2.73 -9.93 1.12
CA ARG A 7 -3.92 -10.56 0.52
C ARG A 7 -4.87 -11.14 1.56
N GLN A 8 -4.38 -11.48 2.76
CA GLN A 8 -5.19 -12.02 3.86
C GLN A 8 -5.95 -10.92 4.62
N MET A 9 -5.56 -9.65 4.45
CA MET A 9 -6.20 -8.51 5.12
C MET A 9 -7.55 -8.17 4.47
N SER A 10 -8.47 -7.64 5.28
CA SER A 10 -9.72 -7.05 4.77
C SER A 10 -9.47 -5.76 3.99
N ASP A 11 -10.44 -5.29 3.21
CA ASP A 11 -10.30 -4.04 2.45
C ASP A 11 -10.10 -2.82 3.37
N GLU A 12 -10.77 -2.81 4.52
CA GLU A 12 -10.63 -1.78 5.55
C GLU A 12 -9.24 -1.79 6.19
N GLN A 13 -8.71 -2.97 6.51
CA GLN A 13 -7.35 -3.13 7.02
C GLN A 13 -6.32 -2.67 5.99
N LEU A 14 -6.51 -3.03 4.71
CA LEU A 14 -5.65 -2.56 3.63
C LEU A 14 -5.69 -1.04 3.48
N ALA A 15 -6.86 -0.42 3.60
CA ALA A 15 -7.01 1.04 3.56
C ALA A 15 -6.30 1.71 4.74
N GLN A 16 -6.40 1.14 5.95
CA GLN A 16 -5.73 1.65 7.14
C GLN A 16 -4.20 1.56 7.00
N VAL A 17 -3.67 0.39 6.62
CA VAL A 17 -2.22 0.22 6.39
C VAL A 17 -1.71 1.14 5.30
N LEU A 18 -2.50 1.36 4.24
CA LEU A 18 -2.17 2.30 3.17
C LEU A 18 -2.04 3.74 3.68
N LYS A 19 -2.95 4.17 4.56
CA LYS A 19 -2.93 5.50 5.18
C LYS A 19 -1.68 5.68 6.04
N GLU A 20 -1.44 4.75 6.97
CA GLU A 20 -0.27 4.77 7.86
C GLU A 20 1.05 4.74 7.09
N THR A 21 1.13 3.95 6.02
CA THR A 21 2.32 3.86 5.17
C THR A 21 2.58 5.18 4.42
N ARG A 22 1.53 5.87 3.97
CA ARG A 22 1.65 7.19 3.32
C ARG A 22 2.12 8.27 4.28
N GLU A 23 1.57 8.30 5.49
CA GLU A 23 1.98 9.23 6.54
C GLU A 23 3.44 9.00 6.95
N SER A 24 3.85 7.73 7.11
CA SER A 24 5.23 7.38 7.42
C SER A 24 6.19 7.79 6.30
N LEU A 25 5.80 7.57 5.05
CA LEU A 25 6.58 8.02 3.89
C LEU A 25 6.69 9.55 3.83
N PHE A 26 5.64 10.28 4.20
CA PHE A 26 5.68 11.74 4.27
C PHE A 26 6.67 12.22 5.33
N ARG A 27 6.59 11.67 6.56
CA ARG A 27 7.53 11.97 7.65
C ARG A 27 8.98 11.72 7.23
N LEU A 28 9.25 10.57 6.61
CA LEU A 28 10.60 10.24 6.13
C LEU A 28 11.10 11.19 5.05
N ARG A 29 10.25 11.70 4.17
CA ARG A 29 10.65 12.70 3.16
C ARG A 29 11.00 14.04 3.81
N VAL A 30 10.22 14.48 4.79
CA VAL A 30 10.49 15.72 5.51
C VAL A 30 11.81 15.58 6.28
N GLN A 31 12.01 14.47 7.00
CA GLN A 31 13.27 14.18 7.69
C GLN A 31 14.47 14.12 6.74
N ALA A 32 14.31 13.53 5.55
CA ALA A 32 15.37 13.47 4.54
C ALA A 32 15.80 14.85 4.00
N GLN A 33 14.96 15.88 4.14
CA GLN A 33 15.31 17.23 3.73
C GLN A 33 16.10 17.97 4.81
N THR A 34 15.84 17.68 6.08
CA THR A 34 16.52 18.35 7.20
C THR A 34 17.84 17.66 7.55
N GLU A 35 17.89 16.33 7.47
CA GLU A 35 19.01 15.53 7.94
C GLU A 35 19.26 14.31 7.04
N ARG A 36 20.47 13.76 7.11
CA ARG A 36 20.78 12.51 6.41
C ARG A 36 20.07 11.36 7.14
N LEU A 37 19.14 10.70 6.44
CA LEU A 37 18.47 9.52 7.00
C LEU A 37 19.44 8.38 7.29
N ASP A 38 19.28 7.76 8.46
CA ASP A 38 19.99 6.54 8.83
C ASP A 38 19.63 5.35 7.92
N ALA A 39 18.38 5.31 7.44
CA ALA A 39 17.88 4.23 6.59
C ALA A 39 17.15 4.75 5.33
N PRO A 40 17.88 5.24 4.31
CA PRO A 40 17.29 5.72 3.05
C PRO A 40 16.48 4.63 2.30
N SER A 41 16.77 3.35 2.56
CA SER A 41 16.04 2.22 2.01
C SER A 41 14.57 2.17 2.43
N GLU A 42 14.20 2.76 3.57
CA GLU A 42 12.82 2.74 4.08
C GLU A 42 11.87 3.51 3.15
N ILE A 43 12.31 4.63 2.56
CA ILE A 43 11.55 5.35 1.55
C ILE A 43 11.17 4.41 0.39
N ARG A 44 12.13 3.61 -0.10
CA ARG A 44 11.89 2.65 -1.19
C ARG A 44 10.97 1.52 -0.75
N LYS A 45 11.10 1.04 0.49
CA LYS A 45 10.21 -0.01 1.05
C LYS A 45 8.77 0.49 1.18
N HIS A 46 8.53 1.68 1.72
CA HIS A 46 7.19 2.26 1.83
C HIS A 46 6.56 2.51 0.46
N ARG A 47 7.31 3.04 -0.52
CA ARG A 47 6.80 3.19 -1.90
C ARG A 47 6.35 1.85 -2.49
N ARG A 48 7.14 0.79 -2.32
CA ARG A 48 6.78 -0.56 -2.79
C ARG A 48 5.58 -1.12 -2.06
N LEU A 49 5.46 -0.86 -0.75
CA LEU A 49 4.32 -1.31 0.05
C LEU A 49 3.02 -0.64 -0.42
N ILE A 50 3.03 0.68 -0.62
CA ILE A 50 1.90 1.44 -1.19
C ILE A 50 1.47 0.87 -2.53
N ALA A 51 2.42 0.63 -3.44
CA ALA A 51 2.12 0.06 -4.75
C ALA A 51 1.45 -1.32 -4.64
N ARG A 52 1.98 -2.21 -3.77
CA ARG A 52 1.40 -3.54 -3.56
C ARG A 52 -0.05 -3.48 -3.04
N ILE A 53 -0.33 -2.61 -2.08
CA ILE A 53 -1.67 -2.47 -1.52
C ILE A 53 -2.65 -1.99 -2.60
N LEU A 54 -2.28 -0.95 -3.35
CA LEU A 54 -3.10 -0.42 -4.45
C LEU A 54 -3.35 -1.46 -5.54
N THR A 55 -2.35 -2.27 -5.87
CA THR A 55 -2.50 -3.37 -6.84
C THR A 55 -3.54 -4.38 -6.36
N ILE A 56 -3.47 -4.83 -5.10
CA ILE A 56 -4.43 -5.80 -4.53
C ILE A 56 -5.85 -5.22 -4.51
N GLN A 57 -6.02 -3.96 -4.08
CA GLN A 57 -7.32 -3.29 -4.10
C GLN A 57 -7.91 -3.23 -5.52
N ASN A 58 -7.08 -2.93 -6.51
CA ASN A 58 -7.51 -2.89 -7.91
C ASN A 58 -7.79 -4.28 -8.50
N GLU A 59 -7.05 -5.31 -8.08
CA GLU A 59 -7.36 -6.71 -8.44
C GLU A 59 -8.74 -7.12 -7.90
N ARG A 60 -9.02 -6.84 -6.61
CA ARG A 60 -10.31 -7.13 -5.99
C ARG A 60 -11.46 -6.41 -6.68
N LYS A 61 -11.28 -5.12 -6.97
CA LYS A 61 -12.28 -4.32 -7.69
C LYS A 61 -12.61 -4.90 -9.08
N ARG A 62 -11.58 -5.23 -9.86
CA ARG A 62 -11.76 -5.82 -11.19
C ARG A 62 -12.43 -7.18 -11.16
N GLN A 63 -12.13 -8.01 -10.15
CA GLN A 63 -12.82 -9.29 -9.96
C GLN A 63 -14.32 -9.08 -9.66
N GLN A 64 -14.67 -8.12 -8.81
CA GLN A 64 -16.07 -7.79 -8.52
C GLN A 64 -16.81 -7.25 -9.77
N GLU A 65 -16.16 -6.42 -10.57
CA GLU A 65 -16.70 -5.92 -11.83
C GLU A 65 -16.95 -7.06 -12.83
N GLN A 66 -16.04 -8.02 -12.93
CA GLN A 66 -16.22 -9.21 -13.78
C GLN A 66 -17.38 -10.11 -13.31
N LEU A 67 -17.48 -10.34 -12.00
CA LEU A 67 -18.58 -11.11 -11.41
C LEU A 67 -19.94 -10.45 -11.66
N SER A 68 -20.02 -9.12 -11.52
CA SER A 68 -21.28 -8.41 -11.77
C SER A 68 -21.65 -8.35 -13.26
N ALA A 69 -20.66 -8.36 -14.17
CA ALA A 69 -20.88 -8.44 -15.61
C ALA A 69 -21.29 -9.84 -16.09
N GLN A 70 -20.86 -10.91 -15.40
CA GLN A 70 -21.26 -12.29 -15.74
C GLN A 70 -22.67 -12.67 -15.26
N ASN A 71 -23.16 -12.01 -14.22
CA ASN A 71 -24.48 -12.27 -13.62
C ASN A 71 -25.61 -11.42 -14.23
N LYS A 72 -25.35 -10.72 -15.33
CA LYS A 72 -26.26 -9.78 -15.99
C LYS A 72 -26.49 -10.21 -17.43
#